data_AF-A0AAD7GSA7-F1
#
_entry.id   AF-A0AAD7GSA7-F1
#
_cell.length_a   1.000
_cell.length_b   1.000
_cell.length_c   1.000
_cell.angle_alpha   90.00
_cell.angle_beta   90.00
_cell.angle_gamma   90.00
#
_symmetry.space_group_name_H-M   'P 1'
#
loop_
_entity.id
_entity.type
_entity.pdbx_description
1 polymer ?
#
loop_
_entity_poly.entity_id
_entity_poly.type
_entity_poly.pdbx_seq_one_letter_code
_entity_poly.pdbx_strand_id
1 'polypeptide(L)'
;MAFQREDASSSVVRQPEKKLCADSQFDRDVEPLFNSSVSRSPVLRLPPEITSEIFLHFLPTYPQFPPLSGILSPVILCQICGHWREIALSTPRLWRAIKLLLRPSQGELALLDCLTTWLARSGQSPLVLEIRTPRTPRPSEPKLLFLADCMQAITANRHRLDHLVLDVPFKHLSFLSGDMPLLRDLTISTRAAPDGTPILIDRAPALRNLVVSMFDVAFRQLPFAQLISLDVDYIFLAEGAEILREAKNLIDCRFTMCDDSTTTTSLPMIPAHQRLRHLTFCLPEDDVSIHSLLNELTLPVLSKLEVYEDGVTVDALVAFISRSQCRLEELRITYASLEEATYREALPSIPAIILEYD
;
A
#
# COMPACT_ATOMS: atom_id res chain seq x y z
N MET A 1 22.99 50.61 23.09
CA MET A 1 21.95 51.63 22.84
C MET A 1 20.63 51.06 23.30
N ALA A 2 20.07 51.70 24.32
CA ALA A 2 18.82 51.34 24.98
C ALA A 2 17.62 51.72 24.11
N PHE A 3 16.52 50.98 24.24
CA PHE A 3 15.18 51.57 24.29
C PHE A 3 14.26 50.69 25.15
N GLN A 4 13.76 51.31 26.22
CA GLN A 4 12.74 50.82 27.15
C GLN A 4 11.32 50.99 26.58
N ARG A 5 10.38 50.18 27.10
CA ARG A 5 8.98 50.51 27.43
C ARG A 5 8.43 49.33 28.25
N GLU A 6 8.35 49.42 29.59
CA GLU A 6 7.18 49.83 30.41
C GLU A 6 5.91 49.03 30.07
N ASP A 7 5.53 48.05 30.91
CA ASP A 7 4.55 48.12 32.02
C ASP A 7 3.10 48.12 31.49
N ALA A 8 2.06 47.51 32.07
CA ALA A 8 1.81 46.58 33.16
C ALA A 8 0.30 46.22 33.09
N SER A 9 -0.15 45.27 33.91
CA SER A 9 -1.54 45.12 34.42
C SER A 9 -2.48 44.06 33.80
N SER A 10 -2.45 42.88 34.44
CA SER A 10 -3.56 42.24 35.16
C SER A 10 -5.01 42.68 34.82
N SER A 11 -5.84 41.71 34.43
CA SER A 11 -7.23 41.66 34.90
C SER A 11 -7.79 40.23 34.85
N VAL A 12 -8.02 39.71 36.05
CA VAL A 12 -8.81 38.53 36.39
C VAL A 12 -10.28 38.82 36.07
N VAL A 13 -10.96 37.93 35.34
CA VAL A 13 -12.43 37.94 35.25
C VAL A 13 -12.98 36.58 35.66
N ARG A 14 -13.82 36.66 36.69
CA ARG A 14 -14.50 35.60 37.43
C ARG A 14 -15.71 35.08 36.67
N GLN A 15 -15.98 33.77 36.78
CA GLN A 15 -17.29 33.16 36.60
C GLN A 15 -18.31 33.72 37.60
N PRO A 16 -19.61 33.57 37.30
CA PRO A 16 -20.57 33.23 38.34
C PRO A 16 -21.37 31.97 37.99
N GLU A 17 -21.30 30.99 38.88
CA GLU A 17 -22.40 30.06 39.15
C GLU A 17 -23.46 30.78 40.01
N LYS A 18 -24.76 30.55 39.75
CA LYS A 18 -25.74 30.18 40.79
C LYS A 18 -27.14 29.89 40.25
N LYS A 19 -27.65 28.74 40.72
CA LYS A 19 -29.02 28.20 40.76
C LYS A 19 -30.07 29.16 41.33
N LEU A 20 -31.34 29.00 40.91
CA LEU A 20 -32.59 29.08 41.71
C LEU A 20 -33.76 28.63 40.80
N CYS A 21 -34.32 27.43 40.95
CA CYS A 21 -35.48 27.03 41.79
C CYS A 21 -36.80 27.77 41.51
N ALA A 22 -37.82 26.98 41.09
CA ALA A 22 -39.15 26.83 41.70
C ALA A 22 -40.33 26.82 40.69
N ASP A 23 -40.97 25.65 40.63
CA ASP A 23 -42.40 25.35 40.51
C ASP A 23 -43.40 26.40 40.00
N SER A 24 -44.20 25.99 39.02
CA SER A 24 -45.66 26.04 39.18
C SER A 24 -46.36 25.10 38.22
N GLN A 25 -47.26 24.30 38.80
CA GLN A 25 -48.16 23.35 38.19
C GLN A 25 -49.04 24.01 37.11
N PHE A 26 -49.19 23.33 35.98
CA PHE A 26 -50.47 23.29 35.27
C PHE A 26 -50.70 21.85 34.79
N ASP A 27 -51.51 21.17 35.59
CA ASP A 27 -52.21 19.95 35.25
C ASP A 27 -53.10 20.23 34.03
N ARG A 28 -52.85 19.53 32.93
CA ARG A 28 -53.79 19.40 31.82
C ARG A 28 -53.54 18.06 31.17
N ASP A 29 -54.54 17.20 31.31
CA ASP A 29 -54.70 15.93 30.63
C ASP A 29 -54.21 15.99 29.19
N VAL A 30 -53.16 15.22 28.89
CA VAL A 30 -52.81 14.84 27.52
C VAL A 30 -52.68 13.32 27.52
N GLU A 31 -53.65 12.67 26.89
CA GLU A 31 -53.61 11.25 26.53
C GLU A 31 -52.22 10.89 25.97
N PRO A 32 -51.71 9.67 26.23
CA PRO A 32 -50.47 9.22 25.63
C PRO A 32 -50.74 8.91 24.16
N LEU A 33 -50.67 9.95 23.32
CA LEU A 33 -50.43 9.78 21.90
C LEU A 33 -49.01 9.19 21.76
N PHE A 34 -48.94 7.87 21.85
CA PHE A 34 -48.02 7.05 21.08
C PHE A 34 -48.25 7.33 19.59
N ASN A 35 -47.98 8.56 19.17
CA ASN A 35 -47.87 8.89 17.77
C ASN A 35 -46.43 8.58 17.39
N SER A 36 -46.21 7.30 17.12
CA SER A 36 -45.09 6.79 16.35
C SER A 36 -44.85 7.74 15.19
N SER A 37 -43.84 8.60 15.31
CA SER A 37 -43.25 9.29 14.18
C SER A 37 -42.53 8.23 13.35
N VAL A 38 -43.32 7.44 12.60
CA VAL A 38 -42.83 6.61 11.51
C VAL A 38 -41.97 7.54 10.67
N SER A 39 -40.68 7.25 10.68
CA SER A 39 -39.67 8.08 10.06
C SER A 39 -40.08 8.41 8.61
N ARG A 40 -40.32 9.70 8.33
CA ARG A 40 -40.94 10.14 7.05
C ARG A 40 -40.06 9.92 5.83
N SER A 41 -38.79 9.58 6.01
CA SER A 41 -37.88 9.31 4.89
C SER A 41 -37.92 7.83 4.48
N PRO A 42 -38.20 7.50 3.20
CA PRO A 42 -38.11 6.14 2.69
C PRO A 42 -36.80 5.43 3.02
N VAL A 43 -35.68 6.18 3.07
CA VAL A 43 -34.35 5.62 3.35
C VAL A 43 -34.20 5.12 4.80
N LEU A 44 -35.07 5.55 5.71
CA LEU A 44 -35.09 5.13 7.11
C LEU A 44 -36.07 3.97 7.36
N ARG A 45 -36.69 3.43 6.30
CA ARG A 45 -37.55 2.23 6.33
C ARG A 45 -36.86 0.99 5.75
N LEU A 46 -35.66 1.15 5.20
CA LEU A 46 -34.88 0.02 4.69
C LEU A 46 -34.43 -0.86 5.87
N PRO A 47 -34.41 -2.19 5.71
CA PRO A 47 -33.78 -3.06 6.69
C PRO A 47 -32.32 -2.66 6.95
N PRO A 48 -31.78 -2.86 8.17
CA PRO A 48 -30.39 -2.58 8.49
C PRO A 48 -29.41 -3.22 7.50
N GLU A 49 -29.67 -4.45 7.07
CA GLU A 49 -28.81 -5.22 6.17
C GLU A 49 -28.70 -4.56 4.78
N ILE A 50 -29.84 -4.11 4.23
CA ILE A 50 -29.87 -3.41 2.94
C ILE A 50 -29.16 -2.06 3.06
N THR A 51 -29.36 -1.37 4.17
CA THR A 51 -28.70 -0.08 4.44
C THR A 51 -27.18 -0.27 4.59
N SER A 52 -26.72 -1.33 5.27
CA SER A 52 -25.31 -1.69 5.37
C SER A 52 -24.68 -2.00 4.02
N GLU A 53 -25.38 -2.73 3.14
CA GLU A 53 -24.87 -2.99 1.78
C GLU A 53 -24.79 -1.69 0.95
N ILE A 54 -25.78 -0.80 1.05
CA ILE A 54 -25.69 0.55 0.44
C ILE A 54 -24.48 1.33 0.98
N PHE A 55 -24.22 1.28 2.29
CA PHE A 55 -23.08 1.93 2.91
C PHE A 55 -21.74 1.37 2.41
N LEU A 56 -21.66 0.07 2.12
CA LEU A 56 -20.46 -0.54 1.58
C LEU A 56 -20.15 -0.03 0.16
N HIS A 57 -21.16 0.27 -0.64
CA HIS A 57 -21.00 0.89 -1.96
C HIS A 57 -20.62 2.37 -1.91
N PHE A 58 -20.72 3.03 -0.75
CA PHE A 58 -20.23 4.40 -0.56
C PHE A 58 -18.71 4.46 -0.38
N LEU A 59 -18.09 3.38 0.09
CA LEU A 59 -16.65 3.32 0.30
C LEU A 59 -15.89 3.27 -1.03
N PRO A 60 -14.66 3.81 -1.07
CA PRO A 60 -13.84 3.69 -2.26
C PRO A 60 -13.49 2.23 -2.52
N THR A 61 -13.42 1.85 -3.78
CA THR A 61 -12.96 0.52 -4.20
C THR A 61 -11.43 0.49 -4.23
N TYR A 62 -10.86 -0.64 -3.84
CA TYR A 62 -9.42 -0.90 -3.98
C TYR A 62 -8.98 -0.61 -5.44
N PRO A 63 -7.84 0.07 -5.68
CA PRO A 63 -6.74 0.35 -4.76
C PRO A 63 -6.89 1.62 -3.89
N GLN A 64 -8.06 2.26 -3.89
CA GLN A 64 -8.32 3.41 -3.02
C GLN A 64 -8.80 2.95 -1.64
N PHE A 65 -8.44 3.72 -0.61
CA PHE A 65 -8.72 3.42 0.79
C PHE A 65 -9.54 4.55 1.41
N PRO A 66 -10.51 4.24 2.30
CA PRO A 66 -11.27 5.28 2.99
C PRO A 66 -10.34 6.18 3.81
N PRO A 67 -10.47 7.53 3.72
CA PRO A 67 -9.73 8.41 4.61
C PRO A 67 -10.28 8.30 6.04
N LEU A 68 -9.46 8.70 7.02
CA LEU A 68 -9.86 8.78 8.42
C LEU A 68 -11.12 9.65 8.64
N SER A 69 -11.26 10.72 7.85
CA SER A 69 -12.39 11.64 7.88
C SER A 69 -12.63 12.27 6.50
N GLY A 70 -13.79 12.88 6.30
CA GLY A 70 -14.17 13.51 5.03
C GLY A 70 -14.89 12.57 4.07
N ILE A 71 -15.05 13.02 2.82
CA ILE A 71 -15.81 12.30 1.78
C ILE A 71 -15.23 10.89 1.61
N LEU A 72 -16.12 9.90 1.42
CA LEU A 72 -15.79 8.47 1.33
C LEU A 72 -15.31 7.82 2.65
N SER A 73 -15.32 8.55 3.78
CA SER A 73 -15.08 7.97 5.11
C SER A 73 -16.38 7.42 5.72
N PRO A 74 -16.40 6.20 6.29
CA PRO A 74 -17.56 5.66 7.00
C PRO A 74 -18.00 6.54 8.19
N VAL A 75 -17.13 7.42 8.70
CA VAL A 75 -17.46 8.38 9.75
C VAL A 75 -18.57 9.34 9.31
N ILE A 76 -18.66 9.71 8.03
CA ILE A 76 -19.74 10.58 7.53
C ILE A 76 -21.11 9.92 7.68
N LEU A 77 -21.18 8.61 7.45
CA LEU A 77 -22.43 7.86 7.59
C LEU A 77 -22.94 7.94 9.05
N CYS A 78 -22.02 8.00 10.01
CA CYS A 78 -22.34 8.18 11.42
C CYS A 78 -22.82 9.59 11.79
N GLN A 79 -22.70 10.57 10.90
CA GLN A 79 -23.06 11.98 11.17
C GLN A 79 -24.41 12.37 10.58
N ILE A 80 -25.03 11.52 9.74
CA ILE A 80 -26.28 11.84 9.04
C ILE A 80 -27.49 11.80 9.99
N CYS A 81 -27.73 10.68 10.68
CA CYS A 81 -28.78 10.56 11.70
C CYS A 81 -28.45 9.46 12.71
N GLY A 82 -29.19 9.40 13.83
CA GLY A 82 -28.98 8.39 14.88
C GLY A 82 -29.10 6.95 14.38
N HIS A 83 -30.08 6.67 13.53
CA HIS A 83 -30.30 5.33 12.96
C HIS A 83 -29.15 4.89 12.04
N TRP A 84 -28.68 5.77 11.16
CA TRP A 84 -27.52 5.49 10.30
C TRP A 84 -26.24 5.29 11.10
N ARG A 85 -26.07 6.05 12.18
CA ARG A 85 -24.96 5.86 13.12
C ARG A 85 -24.98 4.48 13.75
N GLU A 86 -26.13 4.02 14.23
CA GLU A 86 -26.27 2.69 14.81
C GLU A 86 -25.92 1.58 13.79
N ILE A 87 -26.47 1.67 12.58
CA ILE A 87 -26.17 0.72 11.49
C ILE A 87 -24.69 0.75 11.12
N ALA A 88 -24.11 1.94 10.91
CA ALA A 88 -22.71 2.07 10.50
C ALA A 88 -21.75 1.55 11.58
N LEU A 89 -22.00 1.87 12.85
CA LEU A 89 -21.18 1.38 13.96
C LEU A 89 -21.30 -0.14 14.18
N SER A 90 -22.47 -0.72 13.89
CA SER A 90 -22.71 -2.17 14.00
C SER A 90 -22.33 -2.96 12.73
N THR A 91 -21.75 -2.32 11.72
CA THR A 91 -21.32 -2.97 10.46
C THR A 91 -19.79 -3.02 10.36
N PRO A 92 -19.13 -4.11 10.81
CA PRO A 92 -17.67 -4.16 10.90
C PRO A 92 -16.95 -4.01 9.56
N ARG A 93 -17.58 -4.46 8.47
CA ARG A 93 -17.03 -4.38 7.10
C ARG A 93 -16.77 -2.93 6.65
N LEU A 94 -17.49 -1.95 7.19
CA LEU A 94 -17.26 -0.53 6.88
C LEU A 94 -15.93 -0.01 7.45
N TRP A 95 -15.47 -0.62 8.54
CA TRP A 95 -14.27 -0.23 9.28
C TRP A 95 -13.08 -1.15 8.97
N ARG A 96 -13.19 -2.02 7.95
CA ARG A 96 -12.10 -2.95 7.62
C ARG A 96 -10.92 -2.28 6.92
N ALA A 97 -11.15 -1.15 6.26
CA ALA A 97 -10.16 -0.46 5.45
C ALA A 97 -9.92 0.98 5.93
N ILE A 98 -8.67 1.45 5.93
CA ILE A 98 -8.36 2.85 6.27
C ILE A 98 -7.03 3.31 5.65
N LYS A 99 -7.00 4.58 5.24
CA LYS A 99 -5.80 5.33 4.91
C LYS A 99 -5.40 6.26 6.06
N LEU A 100 -4.18 6.11 6.53
CA LEU A 100 -3.58 6.92 7.59
C LEU A 100 -2.38 7.69 7.05
N LEU A 101 -2.44 9.01 7.18
CA LEU A 101 -1.31 9.90 6.92
C LEU A 101 -0.83 10.50 8.24
N LEU A 102 0.24 9.94 8.78
CA LEU A 102 0.75 10.24 10.11
C LEU A 102 1.63 11.49 10.06
N ARG A 103 1.05 12.66 10.37
CA ARG A 103 1.76 13.96 10.35
C ARG A 103 2.13 14.43 11.76
N PRO A 104 3.34 14.98 11.98
CA PRO A 104 3.81 15.41 13.32
C PRO A 104 3.00 16.54 13.98
N SER A 105 2.17 17.27 13.23
CA SER A 105 1.46 18.46 13.70
C SER A 105 -0.01 18.26 14.05
N GLN A 106 -0.54 17.04 13.87
CA GLN A 106 -1.95 16.74 14.12
C GLN A 106 -2.06 15.88 15.38
N GLY A 107 -2.83 16.36 16.37
CA GLY A 107 -3.06 15.75 17.69
C GLY A 107 -2.82 14.24 17.74
N GLU A 108 -1.59 13.87 18.09
CA GLU A 108 -1.04 12.52 17.91
C GLU A 108 -1.85 11.46 18.66
N LEU A 109 -2.25 11.80 19.90
CA LEU A 109 -3.12 10.98 20.74
C LEU A 109 -4.48 10.74 20.10
N ALA A 110 -5.08 11.78 19.51
CA ALA A 110 -6.38 11.66 18.84
C ALA A 110 -6.30 10.73 17.62
N LEU A 111 -5.18 10.71 16.91
CA LEU A 111 -4.97 9.82 15.77
C LEU A 111 -4.84 8.35 16.21
N LEU A 112 -4.08 8.09 17.27
CA LEU A 112 -3.97 6.76 17.86
C LEU A 112 -5.31 6.26 18.39
N ASP A 113 -6.08 7.12 19.07
CA ASP A 113 -7.44 6.81 19.53
C ASP A 113 -8.39 6.51 18.37
N CYS A 114 -8.27 7.26 17.26
CA CYS A 114 -9.04 6.98 16.06
C CYS A 114 -8.66 5.63 15.45
N LEU A 115 -7.37 5.31 15.35
CA LEU A 115 -6.89 4.03 14.83
C LEU A 115 -7.39 2.86 15.69
N THR A 116 -7.20 2.93 17.01
CA THR A 116 -7.67 1.88 17.92
C THR A 116 -9.18 1.72 17.87
N THR A 117 -9.94 2.82 17.82
CA THR A 117 -11.40 2.79 17.62
C THR A 117 -11.77 2.14 16.29
N TRP A 118 -11.07 2.46 15.20
CA TRP A 118 -11.32 1.89 13.88
C TRP A 118 -11.04 0.38 13.85
N LEU A 119 -9.91 -0.04 14.40
CA LEU A 119 -9.54 -1.45 14.55
C LEU A 119 -10.56 -2.21 15.40
N ALA A 120 -11.03 -1.64 16.51
CA ALA A 120 -12.07 -2.24 17.34
C ALA A 120 -13.39 -2.43 16.57
N ARG A 121 -13.83 -1.40 15.83
CA ARG A 121 -15.06 -1.45 15.01
C ARG A 121 -14.97 -2.43 13.84
N SER A 122 -13.77 -2.68 13.32
CA SER A 122 -13.55 -3.66 12.24
C SER A 122 -13.88 -5.10 12.64
N GLY A 123 -14.05 -5.38 13.94
CA GLY A 123 -14.50 -6.68 14.45
C GLY A 123 -13.48 -7.77 14.16
N GLN A 124 -13.87 -8.77 13.36
CA GLN A 124 -12.98 -9.84 12.86
C GLN A 124 -12.75 -9.74 11.33
N SER A 125 -13.15 -8.64 10.70
CA SER A 125 -13.03 -8.46 9.25
C SER A 125 -11.56 -8.48 8.79
N PRO A 126 -11.24 -9.02 7.61
CA PRO A 126 -9.92 -8.91 7.00
C PRO A 126 -9.56 -7.44 6.76
N LEU A 127 -8.40 -7.02 7.28
CA LEU A 127 -7.96 -5.63 7.35
C LEU A 127 -7.19 -5.20 6.10
N VAL A 128 -7.48 -3.98 5.66
CA VAL A 128 -6.92 -3.36 4.45
C VAL A 128 -6.38 -1.99 4.83
N LEU A 129 -5.08 -1.89 5.09
CA LEU A 129 -4.47 -0.69 5.70
C LEU A 129 -3.50 -0.01 4.74
N GLU A 130 -3.58 1.31 4.63
CA GLU A 130 -2.57 2.15 3.99
C GLU A 130 -2.02 3.13 5.03
N ILE A 131 -0.72 3.06 5.31
CA ILE A 131 -0.07 3.88 6.34
C ILE A 131 1.08 4.62 5.70
N ARG A 132 1.04 5.94 5.77
CA ARG A 132 2.08 6.80 5.21
C ARG A 132 2.57 7.83 6.21
N THR A 133 3.85 8.14 6.12
CA THR A 133 4.51 9.24 6.83
C THR A 133 5.03 10.27 5.81
N PRO A 134 5.12 11.56 6.16
CA PRO A 134 5.69 12.59 5.30
C PRO A 134 7.09 12.24 4.79
N ARG A 135 7.36 12.50 3.50
CA ARG A 135 8.65 12.18 2.87
C ARG A 135 9.81 13.05 3.35
N THR A 136 9.51 14.30 3.64
CA THR A 136 10.46 15.29 4.11
C THR A 136 10.00 15.79 5.48
N PRO A 137 10.54 15.28 6.59
CA PRO A 137 10.36 15.98 7.85
C PRO A 137 11.00 17.35 7.67
N ARG A 138 10.24 18.42 7.90
CA ARG A 138 10.86 19.75 7.98
C ARG A 138 11.89 19.69 9.12
N PRO A 139 13.05 20.36 9.04
CA PRO A 139 14.05 20.31 10.11
C PRO A 139 13.52 20.69 11.50
N SER A 140 12.38 21.39 11.54
CA SER A 140 11.65 21.81 12.74
C SER A 140 10.50 20.88 13.16
N GLU A 141 10.20 19.81 12.41
CA GLU A 141 9.10 18.90 12.74
C GLU A 141 9.52 17.90 13.84
N PRO A 142 8.69 17.73 14.89
CA PRO A 142 8.96 16.76 15.94
C PRO A 142 9.00 15.34 15.38
N LYS A 143 9.79 14.48 16.03
CA LYS A 143 9.82 13.04 15.72
C LYS A 143 8.42 12.46 15.93
N LEU A 144 7.98 11.57 15.02
CA LEU A 144 6.73 10.81 15.15
C LEU A 144 6.83 9.78 16.29
N LEU A 145 6.78 10.24 17.54
CA LEU A 145 6.95 9.40 18.73
C LEU A 145 5.84 8.35 18.86
N PHE A 146 4.61 8.70 18.47
CA PHE A 146 3.45 7.82 18.51
C PHE A 146 3.41 6.76 17.39
N LEU A 147 4.31 6.84 16.40
CA LEU A 147 4.35 5.85 15.32
C LEU A 147 4.59 4.44 15.87
N ALA A 148 5.42 4.32 16.91
CA ALA A 148 5.63 3.04 17.60
C ALA A 148 4.32 2.47 18.17
N ASP A 149 3.50 3.31 18.80
CA ASP A 149 2.20 2.89 19.36
C ASP A 149 1.20 2.51 18.26
N CYS A 150 1.18 3.26 17.14
CA CYS A 150 0.40 2.88 15.96
C CYS A 150 0.84 1.51 15.43
N MET A 151 2.15 1.29 15.27
CA MET A 151 2.67 -0.01 14.82
C MET A 151 2.29 -1.12 15.80
N GLN A 152 2.36 -0.88 17.11
CA GLN A 152 1.95 -1.86 18.12
C GLN A 152 0.46 -2.23 18.01
N ALA A 153 -0.42 -1.25 17.78
CA ALA A 153 -1.85 -1.50 17.57
C ALA A 153 -2.11 -2.35 16.32
N ILE A 154 -1.33 -2.14 15.25
CA ILE A 154 -1.40 -2.93 14.01
C ILE A 154 -0.87 -4.34 14.24
N THR A 155 0.26 -4.48 14.95
CA THR A 155 0.83 -5.78 15.33
C THR A 155 -0.16 -6.63 16.09
N ALA A 156 -0.93 -6.05 17.01
CA ALA A 156 -1.97 -6.77 17.75
C ALA A 156 -3.08 -7.35 16.83
N ASN A 157 -3.29 -6.75 15.65
CA ASN A 157 -4.30 -7.17 14.67
C ASN A 157 -3.69 -7.86 13.43
N ARG A 158 -2.39 -8.18 13.46
CA ARG A 158 -1.61 -8.75 12.33
C ARG A 158 -2.24 -9.97 11.67
N HIS A 159 -2.88 -10.83 12.46
CA HIS A 159 -3.42 -12.11 12.03
C HIS A 159 -4.59 -11.96 11.03
N ARG A 160 -5.18 -10.77 10.97
CA ARG A 160 -6.29 -10.42 10.09
C ARG A 160 -5.88 -9.50 8.93
N LEU A 161 -4.61 -9.11 8.84
CA LEU A 161 -4.14 -8.28 7.73
C LEU A 161 -4.29 -9.05 6.42
N ASP A 162 -4.95 -8.41 5.44
CA ASP A 162 -5.24 -8.97 4.12
C ASP A 162 -4.55 -8.13 3.04
N HIS A 163 -4.61 -6.80 3.13
CA HIS A 163 -3.82 -5.88 2.29
C HIS A 163 -3.11 -4.86 3.17
N LEU A 164 -1.83 -4.59 2.88
CA LEU A 164 -1.03 -3.65 3.65
C LEU A 164 -0.13 -2.82 2.75
N VAL A 165 -0.26 -1.50 2.83
CA VAL A 165 0.60 -0.52 2.16
C VAL A 165 1.31 0.32 3.20
N LEU A 166 2.64 0.34 3.15
CA LEU A 166 3.50 1.06 4.09
C LEU A 166 4.38 2.06 3.34
N ASP A 167 4.37 3.31 3.79
CA ASP A 167 5.33 4.35 3.44
C ASP A 167 5.89 4.94 4.76
N VAL A 168 6.80 4.20 5.40
CA VAL A 168 7.31 4.47 6.76
C VAL A 168 8.82 4.29 6.84
N PRO A 169 9.53 4.89 7.83
CA PRO A 169 10.96 4.65 8.00
C PRO A 169 11.29 3.19 8.34
N PHE A 170 12.43 2.68 7.86
CA PHE A 170 12.81 1.26 7.93
C PHE A 170 12.69 0.65 9.33
N LYS A 171 13.15 1.36 10.36
CA LYS A 171 13.11 0.93 11.77
C LYS A 171 11.72 0.54 12.30
N HIS A 172 10.64 0.92 11.60
CA HIS A 172 9.27 0.60 11.96
C HIS A 172 8.72 -0.63 11.22
N LEU A 173 9.49 -1.26 10.34
CA LEU A 173 9.08 -2.44 9.58
C LEU A 173 9.23 -3.76 10.34
N SER A 174 9.91 -3.77 11.49
CA SER A 174 10.13 -4.98 12.29
C SER A 174 8.85 -5.68 12.74
N PHE A 175 7.72 -4.98 12.80
CA PHE A 175 6.41 -5.57 13.08
C PHE A 175 5.91 -6.56 12.02
N LEU A 176 6.43 -6.45 10.78
CA LEU A 176 6.14 -7.41 9.71
C LEU A 176 6.65 -8.81 10.07
N SER A 177 7.66 -8.91 10.95
CA SER A 177 8.19 -10.20 11.37
C SER A 177 7.14 -11.02 12.14
N GLY A 178 6.88 -12.25 11.68
CA GLY A 178 5.95 -13.23 12.26
C GLY A 178 4.77 -13.63 11.34
N ASP A 179 3.72 -14.20 11.94
CA ASP A 179 2.55 -14.73 11.21
C ASP A 179 1.57 -13.66 10.69
N MET A 180 1.24 -13.74 9.40
CA MET A 180 0.20 -12.95 8.72
C MET A 180 -0.58 -13.86 7.75
N PRO A 181 -1.43 -14.77 8.27
CA PRO A 181 -2.00 -15.87 7.49
C PRO A 181 -2.96 -15.44 6.37
N LEU A 182 -3.57 -14.25 6.49
CA LEU A 182 -4.52 -13.72 5.50
C LEU A 182 -3.87 -12.73 4.52
N LEU A 183 -2.61 -12.35 4.69
CA LEU A 183 -1.99 -11.29 3.90
C LEU A 183 -1.84 -11.73 2.44
N ARG A 184 -2.47 -11.00 1.52
CA ARG A 184 -2.45 -11.24 0.07
C ARG A 184 -1.61 -10.23 -0.69
N ASP A 185 -1.66 -8.97 -0.25
CA ASP A 185 -1.06 -7.83 -0.92
C ASP A 185 -0.21 -7.03 0.06
N LEU A 186 1.07 -6.90 -0.26
CA LEU A 186 2.03 -6.17 0.55
C LEU A 186 2.79 -5.16 -0.31
N THR A 187 2.69 -3.88 0.03
CA THR A 187 3.49 -2.81 -0.54
C THR A 187 4.34 -2.18 0.54
N ILE A 188 5.66 -2.21 0.38
CA ILE A 188 6.63 -1.61 1.29
C ILE A 188 7.41 -0.55 0.52
N SER A 189 7.21 0.70 0.89
CA SER A 189 8.10 1.79 0.52
C SER A 189 8.75 2.31 1.79
N THR A 190 10.07 2.28 1.85
CA THR A 190 10.81 2.67 3.06
C THR A 190 11.79 3.80 2.80
N ARG A 191 12.14 4.50 3.88
CA ARG A 191 13.18 5.53 3.90
C ARG A 191 14.14 5.27 5.05
N ALA A 192 15.29 5.95 4.96
CA ALA A 192 16.46 5.75 5.80
C ALA A 192 17.15 4.40 5.51
N ALA A 193 18.46 4.39 5.72
CA ALA A 193 19.26 3.20 5.52
C ALA A 193 18.71 2.06 6.40
N PRO A 194 18.55 0.86 5.83
CA PRO A 194 18.32 -0.35 6.58
C PRO A 194 19.36 -0.48 7.69
N ASP A 195 18.93 -0.92 8.87
CA ASP A 195 19.84 -1.22 9.98
C ASP A 195 20.41 -2.66 9.89
N GLY A 196 20.11 -3.35 8.78
CA GLY A 196 20.49 -4.74 8.52
C GLY A 196 19.62 -5.76 9.23
N THR A 197 18.58 -5.36 9.97
CA THR A 197 17.67 -6.31 10.62
C THR A 197 16.79 -7.00 9.56
N PRO A 198 16.82 -8.34 9.48
CA PRO A 198 16.01 -9.05 8.50
C PRO A 198 14.54 -9.00 8.86
N ILE A 199 13.68 -8.87 7.84
CA ILE A 199 12.24 -8.92 7.99
C ILE A 199 11.78 -10.36 7.72
N LEU A 200 11.33 -11.04 8.77
CA LEU A 200 11.04 -12.47 8.77
C LEU A 200 9.53 -12.71 8.79
N ILE A 201 8.89 -12.76 7.62
CA ILE A 201 7.47 -13.11 7.54
C ILE A 201 7.34 -14.63 7.66
N ASP A 202 7.28 -15.15 8.89
CA ASP A 202 7.29 -16.58 9.22
C ASP A 202 6.19 -17.38 8.48
N ARG A 203 4.95 -16.87 8.48
CA ARG A 203 3.80 -17.51 7.81
C ARG A 203 2.88 -16.49 7.17
N ALA A 204 2.98 -16.34 5.85
CA ALA A 204 2.01 -15.58 5.06
C ALA A 204 1.55 -16.35 3.82
N PRO A 205 1.01 -17.58 3.92
CA PRO A 205 0.74 -18.47 2.78
C PRO A 205 -0.22 -17.90 1.72
N ALA A 206 -0.99 -16.87 2.07
CA ALA A 206 -1.91 -16.19 1.17
C ALA A 206 -1.24 -15.10 0.31
N LEU A 207 0.03 -14.74 0.56
CA LEU A 207 0.68 -13.62 -0.12
C LEU A 207 0.87 -13.94 -1.60
N ARG A 208 0.36 -13.05 -2.46
CA ARG A 208 0.40 -13.16 -3.93
C ARG A 208 1.06 -11.97 -4.59
N ASN A 209 0.86 -10.78 -4.04
CA ASN A 209 1.35 -9.55 -4.64
C ASN A 209 2.32 -8.85 -3.68
N LEU A 210 3.53 -8.58 -4.16
CA LEU A 210 4.57 -7.92 -3.39
C LEU A 210 5.15 -6.76 -4.19
N VAL A 211 5.13 -5.59 -3.57
CA VAL A 211 5.80 -4.38 -4.08
C VAL A 211 6.81 -3.91 -3.04
N VAL A 212 8.09 -3.81 -3.39
CA VAL A 212 9.15 -3.34 -2.49
C VAL A 212 9.97 -2.25 -3.16
N SER A 213 9.88 -1.03 -2.64
CA SER A 213 10.76 0.07 -3.05
C SER A 213 12.00 0.11 -2.16
N MET A 214 13.17 0.42 -2.74
CA MET A 214 14.46 0.42 -2.04
C MET A 214 14.79 -0.97 -1.47
N PHE A 215 14.92 -1.96 -2.36
CA PHE A 215 15.27 -3.32 -1.98
C PHE A 215 16.60 -3.37 -1.22
N ASP A 216 16.67 -4.29 -0.26
CA ASP A 216 17.75 -4.43 0.70
C ASP A 216 17.85 -5.90 1.15
N VAL A 217 19.00 -6.27 1.70
CA VAL A 217 19.27 -7.59 2.29
C VAL A 217 18.20 -8.02 3.29
N ALA A 218 17.55 -7.09 3.98
CA ALA A 218 16.48 -7.36 4.93
C ALA A 218 15.25 -8.02 4.32
N PHE A 219 15.00 -7.83 3.02
CA PHE A 219 13.84 -8.36 2.30
C PHE A 219 14.11 -9.70 1.60
N ARG A 220 15.35 -10.21 1.64
CA ARG A 220 15.74 -11.47 0.95
C ARG A 220 15.03 -12.71 1.48
N GLN A 221 14.48 -12.66 2.69
CA GLN A 221 13.80 -13.79 3.35
C GLN A 221 12.27 -13.72 3.21
N LEU A 222 11.75 -12.83 2.38
CA LEU A 222 10.33 -12.78 2.08
C LEU A 222 9.88 -14.05 1.33
N PRO A 223 8.61 -14.47 1.48
CA PRO A 223 8.12 -15.73 0.90
C PRO A 223 7.85 -15.60 -0.61
N PHE A 224 8.91 -15.55 -1.43
CA PHE A 224 8.83 -15.34 -2.87
C PHE A 224 8.14 -16.49 -3.64
N ALA A 225 8.29 -17.73 -3.17
CA ALA A 225 7.86 -18.95 -3.89
C ALA A 225 6.37 -19.03 -4.26
N GLN A 226 5.53 -18.27 -3.56
CA GLN A 226 4.07 -18.27 -3.65
C GLN A 226 3.50 -17.00 -4.33
N LEU A 227 4.37 -16.07 -4.70
CA LEU A 227 3.99 -14.83 -5.36
C LEU A 227 3.52 -15.09 -6.80
N ILE A 228 2.61 -14.22 -7.24
CA ILE A 228 2.05 -14.14 -8.59
C ILE A 228 2.46 -12.82 -9.25
N SER A 229 2.52 -11.74 -8.48
CA SER A 229 2.96 -10.42 -8.95
C SER A 229 4.10 -9.94 -8.06
N LEU A 230 5.18 -9.48 -8.68
CA LEU A 230 6.33 -8.92 -8.00
C LEU A 230 6.75 -7.61 -8.67
N ASP A 231 6.92 -6.57 -7.88
CA ASP A 231 7.49 -5.29 -8.31
C ASP A 231 8.56 -4.86 -7.30
N VAL A 232 9.81 -4.78 -7.72
CA VAL A 232 10.92 -4.47 -6.83
C VAL A 232 11.80 -3.39 -7.44
N ASP A 233 12.03 -2.33 -6.67
CA ASP A 233 12.93 -1.25 -7.04
C ASP A 233 14.26 -1.30 -6.29
N TYR A 234 15.31 -0.80 -6.95
CA TYR A 234 16.67 -0.68 -6.42
C TYR A 234 17.29 -2.06 -6.14
N ILE A 235 17.18 -2.96 -7.11
CA ILE A 235 17.66 -4.35 -7.02
C ILE A 235 18.89 -4.57 -7.91
N PHE A 236 19.88 -5.34 -7.42
CA PHE A 236 21.01 -5.77 -8.25
C PHE A 236 20.64 -6.98 -9.12
N LEU A 237 21.36 -7.17 -10.24
CA LEU A 237 21.11 -8.27 -11.19
C LEU A 237 21.15 -9.65 -10.55
N ALA A 238 22.16 -9.91 -9.70
CA ALA A 238 22.29 -11.17 -9.00
C ALA A 238 21.13 -11.44 -8.02
N GLU A 239 20.61 -10.39 -7.37
CA GLU A 239 19.46 -10.51 -6.48
C GLU A 239 18.17 -10.81 -7.25
N GLY A 240 17.96 -10.14 -8.39
CA GLY A 240 16.84 -10.43 -9.29
C GLY A 240 16.87 -11.89 -9.77
N ALA A 241 18.05 -12.41 -10.11
CA ALA A 241 18.23 -13.80 -10.50
C ALA A 241 17.89 -14.79 -9.37
N GLU A 242 18.31 -14.52 -8.13
CA GLU A 242 17.97 -15.33 -6.96
C GLU A 242 16.47 -15.32 -6.68
N ILE A 243 15.81 -14.16 -6.78
CA ILE A 243 14.37 -14.07 -6.61
C ILE A 243 13.66 -14.89 -7.70
N LEU A 244 14.08 -14.78 -8.96
CA LEU A 244 13.50 -15.59 -10.04
C LEU A 244 13.76 -17.10 -9.85
N ARG A 245 14.87 -17.51 -9.24
CA ARG A 245 15.11 -18.92 -8.89
C ARG A 245 14.06 -19.45 -7.91
N GLU A 246 13.61 -18.62 -6.97
CA GLU A 246 12.66 -18.99 -5.91
C GLU A 246 11.20 -18.81 -6.32
N ALA A 247 10.87 -17.71 -7.00
CA ALA A 247 9.52 -17.24 -7.31
C ALA A 247 8.89 -17.93 -8.54
N LYS A 248 8.75 -19.26 -8.50
CA LYS A 248 8.34 -20.07 -9.67
C LYS A 248 6.89 -19.90 -10.12
N ASN A 249 6.06 -19.20 -9.33
CA ASN A 249 4.64 -19.00 -9.57
C ASN A 249 4.30 -17.62 -10.16
N LEU A 250 5.31 -16.80 -10.44
CA LEU A 250 5.11 -15.45 -10.97
C LEU A 250 4.40 -15.49 -12.34
N ILE A 251 3.50 -14.52 -12.50
CA ILE A 251 2.80 -14.19 -13.75
C ILE A 251 3.26 -12.83 -14.23
N ASP A 252 3.50 -11.90 -13.31
CA ASP A 252 3.92 -10.53 -13.58
C ASP A 252 5.14 -10.19 -12.71
N CYS A 253 6.20 -9.68 -13.33
CA CYS A 253 7.44 -9.35 -12.63
C CYS A 253 8.05 -8.06 -13.19
N ARG A 254 8.30 -7.09 -12.31
CA ARG A 254 8.99 -5.84 -12.61
C ARG A 254 10.22 -5.70 -11.72
N PHE A 255 11.35 -5.40 -12.34
CA PHE A 255 12.59 -5.06 -11.67
C PHE A 255 13.06 -3.68 -12.09
N THR A 256 13.17 -2.76 -11.14
CA THR A 256 13.89 -1.49 -11.34
C THR A 256 15.29 -1.65 -10.76
N MET A 257 16.27 -1.73 -11.66
CA MET A 257 17.64 -2.09 -11.35
C MET A 257 18.46 -0.89 -10.84
N CYS A 258 19.47 -1.16 -10.03
CA CYS A 258 20.50 -0.20 -9.67
C CYS A 258 21.88 -0.66 -10.15
N ASP A 259 22.82 0.27 -10.27
CA ASP A 259 24.17 0.02 -10.81
C ASP A 259 24.97 -0.97 -9.95
N ASP A 260 25.41 -2.07 -10.58
CA ASP A 260 26.24 -3.11 -9.99
C ASP A 260 27.73 -2.82 -10.25
N SER A 261 28.24 -1.74 -9.66
CA SER A 261 29.65 -1.34 -9.83
C SER A 261 30.66 -2.34 -9.23
N THR A 262 30.22 -3.46 -8.62
CA THR A 262 31.11 -4.27 -7.77
C THR A 262 31.05 -5.79 -7.88
N THR A 263 30.18 -6.45 -8.67
CA THR A 263 30.19 -7.92 -8.66
C THR A 263 30.08 -8.65 -10.00
N THR A 264 31.20 -9.29 -10.39
CA THR A 264 31.23 -10.46 -11.29
C THR A 264 30.79 -11.71 -10.52
N THR A 265 29.53 -11.74 -10.07
CA THR A 265 28.96 -12.95 -9.46
C THR A 265 28.35 -13.83 -10.54
N SER A 266 28.72 -15.12 -10.56
CA SER A 266 28.05 -16.09 -11.42
C SER A 266 26.57 -16.18 -11.05
N LEU A 267 25.68 -15.98 -12.01
CA LEU A 267 24.24 -16.09 -11.78
C LEU A 267 23.85 -17.53 -11.44
N PRO A 268 22.83 -17.73 -10.60
CA PRO A 268 22.30 -19.06 -10.32
C PRO A 268 21.64 -19.66 -11.57
N MET A 269 21.56 -20.99 -11.61
CA MET A 269 20.70 -21.66 -12.58
C MET A 269 19.23 -21.39 -12.26
N ILE A 270 18.51 -20.74 -13.19
CA ILE A 270 17.12 -20.36 -13.01
C ILE A 270 16.22 -21.44 -13.66
N PRO A 271 15.30 -22.08 -12.91
CA PRO A 271 14.35 -23.02 -13.49
C PRO A 271 13.43 -22.33 -14.51
N ALA A 272 12.98 -23.06 -15.54
CA ALA A 272 12.04 -22.50 -16.50
C ALA A 272 10.72 -22.05 -15.83
N HIS A 273 10.30 -20.82 -16.09
CA HIS A 273 9.06 -20.26 -15.53
C HIS A 273 7.87 -20.58 -16.42
N GLN A 274 7.00 -21.47 -15.97
CA GLN A 274 5.85 -21.96 -16.75
C GLN A 274 4.62 -21.04 -16.67
N ARG A 275 4.72 -19.91 -15.98
CA ARG A 275 3.60 -19.01 -15.69
C ARG A 275 3.89 -17.53 -15.94
N LEU A 276 5.15 -17.14 -16.07
CA LEU A 276 5.55 -15.75 -16.21
C LEU A 276 5.14 -15.24 -17.60
N ARG A 277 4.19 -14.31 -17.62
CA ARG A 277 3.61 -13.74 -18.84
C ARG A 277 4.14 -12.36 -19.14
N HIS A 278 4.38 -11.57 -18.11
CA HIS A 278 4.90 -10.21 -18.23
C HIS A 278 6.19 -10.08 -17.45
N LEU A 279 7.22 -9.58 -18.11
CA LEU A 279 8.51 -9.27 -17.51
C LEU A 279 8.92 -7.86 -17.92
N THR A 280 9.23 -7.05 -16.93
CA THR A 280 9.67 -5.67 -17.13
C THR A 280 11.01 -5.42 -16.43
N PHE A 281 11.94 -4.82 -17.15
CA PHE A 281 13.18 -4.28 -16.60
C PHE A 281 13.21 -2.77 -16.76
N CYS A 282 13.47 -2.04 -15.69
CA CYS A 282 13.79 -0.63 -15.72
C CYS A 282 15.26 -0.47 -15.33
N LEU A 283 16.09 0.00 -16.24
CA LEU A 283 17.54 0.07 -16.03
C LEU A 283 17.94 1.52 -15.71
N PRO A 284 19.07 1.75 -15.02
CA PRO A 284 19.64 3.09 -14.95
C PRO A 284 20.20 3.52 -16.32
N GLU A 285 20.36 4.83 -16.53
CA GLU A 285 20.95 5.40 -17.76
C GLU A 285 22.39 4.88 -18.03
N ASP A 286 23.10 4.44 -16.98
CA ASP A 286 24.45 3.89 -17.06
C ASP A 286 24.43 2.39 -17.40
N ASP A 287 25.07 1.99 -18.52
CA ASP A 287 25.48 0.66 -19.09
C ASP A 287 25.14 -0.69 -18.35
N VAL A 288 24.04 -0.79 -17.58
CA VAL A 288 23.62 -2.04 -16.96
C VAL A 288 22.97 -2.93 -18.02
N SER A 289 23.70 -3.96 -18.44
CA SER A 289 23.19 -4.96 -19.37
C SER A 289 22.47 -6.10 -18.64
N ILE A 290 21.29 -6.47 -19.13
CA ILE A 290 20.54 -7.65 -18.64
C ILE A 290 20.87 -8.93 -19.41
N HIS A 291 21.87 -8.93 -20.30
CA HIS A 291 22.12 -10.06 -21.20
C HIS A 291 22.46 -11.35 -20.46
N SER A 292 23.27 -11.26 -19.40
CA SER A 292 23.66 -12.42 -18.59
C SER A 292 22.45 -13.06 -17.91
N LEU A 293 21.52 -12.25 -17.38
CA LEU A 293 20.27 -12.76 -16.82
C LEU A 293 19.37 -13.34 -17.91
N LEU A 294 19.21 -12.64 -19.04
CA LEU A 294 18.43 -13.14 -20.15
C LEU A 294 18.95 -14.49 -20.63
N ASN A 295 20.27 -14.73 -20.66
CA ASN A 295 20.86 -16.01 -21.08
C ASN A 295 20.46 -17.19 -20.17
N GLU A 296 20.24 -16.96 -18.88
CA GLU A 296 19.83 -17.97 -17.91
C GLU A 296 18.31 -18.20 -17.89
N LEU A 297 17.52 -17.29 -18.48
CA LEU A 297 16.07 -17.37 -18.45
C LEU A 297 15.49 -18.23 -19.58
N THR A 298 14.50 -19.06 -19.22
CA THR A 298 13.67 -19.82 -20.15
C THR A 298 12.20 -19.58 -19.78
N LEU A 299 11.50 -18.79 -20.58
CA LEU A 299 10.17 -18.25 -20.26
C LEU A 299 9.14 -18.63 -21.34
N PRO A 300 8.70 -19.90 -21.44
CA PRO A 300 7.92 -20.41 -22.57
C PRO A 300 6.54 -19.77 -22.77
N VAL A 301 5.97 -19.16 -21.74
CA VAL A 301 4.63 -18.54 -21.79
C VAL A 301 4.68 -17.01 -21.74
N LEU A 302 5.87 -16.41 -21.94
CA LEU A 302 6.04 -14.96 -21.93
C LEU A 302 5.28 -14.34 -23.11
N SER A 303 4.35 -13.43 -22.81
CA SER A 303 3.55 -12.68 -23.79
C SER A 303 4.00 -11.23 -23.92
N LYS A 304 4.59 -10.65 -22.87
CA LYS A 304 5.03 -9.26 -22.87
C LYS A 304 6.41 -9.09 -22.23
N LEU A 305 7.28 -8.38 -22.92
CA LEU A 305 8.60 -7.98 -22.44
C LEU A 305 8.75 -6.46 -22.59
N GLU A 306 9.04 -5.77 -21.49
CA GLU A 306 9.33 -4.34 -21.49
C GLU A 306 10.75 -4.11 -20.94
N VAL A 307 11.53 -3.30 -21.65
CA VAL A 307 12.85 -2.85 -21.20
C VAL A 307 12.87 -1.33 -21.30
N TYR A 308 13.02 -0.64 -20.17
CA TYR A 308 13.23 0.79 -20.11
C TYR A 308 14.73 1.04 -20.04
N GLU A 309 15.23 1.89 -20.94
CA GLU A 309 16.65 2.07 -21.33
C GLU A 309 17.20 0.99 -22.27
N ASP A 310 18.19 1.36 -23.09
CA ASP A 310 18.82 0.47 -24.07
C ASP A 310 19.88 -0.47 -23.45
N GLY A 311 19.44 -1.36 -22.55
CA GLY A 311 20.31 -2.36 -21.93
C GLY A 311 20.30 -3.74 -22.59
N VAL A 312 19.65 -3.90 -23.75
CA VAL A 312 19.45 -5.20 -24.40
C VAL A 312 19.74 -5.15 -25.91
N THR A 313 20.61 -6.04 -26.39
CA THR A 313 20.89 -6.15 -27.83
C THR A 313 19.85 -7.02 -28.53
N VAL A 314 19.65 -6.74 -29.81
CA VAL A 314 18.79 -7.55 -30.69
C VAL A 314 19.22 -9.03 -30.68
N ASP A 315 20.52 -9.30 -30.73
CA ASP A 315 21.05 -10.66 -30.69
C ASP A 315 20.71 -11.39 -29.39
N ALA A 316 20.79 -10.70 -28.25
CA ALA A 316 20.40 -11.27 -26.96
C ALA A 316 18.89 -11.60 -26.92
N LEU A 317 18.05 -10.73 -27.49
CA LEU A 317 16.60 -11.00 -27.62
C LEU A 317 16.32 -12.19 -28.52
N VAL A 318 16.97 -12.29 -29.69
CA VAL A 318 16.84 -13.43 -30.61
C VAL A 318 17.24 -14.73 -29.91
N ALA A 319 18.38 -14.74 -29.22
CA ALA A 319 18.86 -15.90 -28.48
C ALA A 319 17.88 -16.29 -27.35
N PHE A 320 17.36 -15.31 -26.62
CA PHE A 320 16.39 -15.52 -25.54
C PHE A 320 15.06 -16.08 -26.06
N ILE A 321 14.50 -15.52 -27.13
CA ILE A 321 13.23 -15.97 -27.72
C ILE A 321 13.39 -17.37 -28.31
N SER A 322 14.50 -17.63 -29.02
CA SER A 322 14.81 -18.95 -29.56
C SER A 322 14.96 -20.00 -28.46
N ARG A 323 15.59 -19.68 -27.33
CA ARG A 323 15.70 -20.63 -26.21
C ARG A 323 14.37 -20.82 -25.48
N SER A 324 13.62 -19.76 -25.27
CA SER A 324 12.35 -19.79 -24.54
C SER A 324 11.21 -20.40 -25.36
N GLN A 325 11.29 -20.34 -26.69
CA GLN A 325 10.21 -20.75 -27.60
C GLN A 325 8.87 -20.07 -27.26
N CYS A 326 8.94 -18.84 -26.73
CA CYS A 326 7.78 -18.09 -26.31
C CYS A 326 7.09 -17.42 -27.50
N ARG A 327 5.79 -17.16 -27.35
CA ARG A 327 5.01 -16.39 -28.33
C ARG A 327 4.80 -14.98 -27.80
N LEU A 328 5.84 -14.16 -27.93
CA LEU A 328 5.79 -12.78 -27.48
C LEU A 328 4.78 -11.98 -28.34
N GLU A 329 3.82 -11.34 -27.68
CA GLU A 329 2.78 -10.51 -28.29
C GLU A 329 3.20 -9.04 -28.32
N GLU A 330 3.88 -8.57 -27.26
CA GLU A 330 4.35 -7.19 -27.14
C GLU A 330 5.83 -7.16 -26.69
N LEU A 331 6.65 -6.46 -27.46
CA LEU A 331 8.00 -6.04 -27.07
C LEU A 331 8.01 -4.51 -26.99
N ARG A 332 8.34 -3.97 -25.82
CA ARG A 332 8.55 -2.53 -25.63
C ARG A 332 9.99 -2.25 -25.24
N ILE A 333 10.62 -1.31 -25.95
CA ILE A 333 11.94 -0.79 -25.58
C ILE A 333 11.83 0.72 -25.56
N THR A 334 12.09 1.32 -24.40
CA THR A 334 12.16 2.78 -24.25
C THR A 334 13.63 3.21 -24.31
N TYR A 335 13.90 4.35 -24.95
CA TYR A 335 15.23 4.87 -25.25
C TYR A 335 16.05 3.99 -26.20
N ALA A 336 15.40 3.36 -27.17
CA ALA A 336 16.06 2.44 -28.11
C ALA A 336 17.12 3.15 -28.96
N SER A 337 18.35 2.63 -29.03
CA SER A 337 19.41 3.19 -29.89
C SER A 337 19.31 2.79 -31.36
N LEU A 338 18.60 1.69 -31.64
CA LEU A 338 18.47 1.10 -32.97
C LEU A 338 17.11 1.40 -33.59
N GLU A 339 17.08 1.55 -34.91
CA GLU A 339 15.84 1.74 -35.66
C GLU A 339 14.93 0.51 -35.60
N GLU A 340 13.63 0.76 -35.65
CA GLU A 340 12.58 -0.26 -35.67
C GLU A 340 12.75 -1.32 -36.77
N ALA A 341 13.32 -0.92 -37.92
CA ALA A 341 13.59 -1.84 -39.03
C ALA A 341 14.50 -3.01 -38.62
N THR A 342 15.54 -2.73 -37.82
CA THR A 342 16.48 -3.73 -37.32
C THR A 342 15.79 -4.76 -36.42
N TYR A 343 14.92 -4.30 -35.52
CA TYR A 343 14.13 -5.18 -34.66
C TYR A 343 13.13 -6.02 -35.45
N ARG A 344 12.46 -5.44 -36.45
CA ARG A 344 11.50 -6.15 -37.30
C ARG A 344 12.15 -7.19 -38.20
N GLU A 345 13.35 -6.93 -38.70
CA GLU A 345 14.11 -7.90 -39.50
C GLU A 345 14.53 -9.10 -38.66
N ALA A 346 15.03 -8.86 -37.44
CA ALA A 346 15.50 -9.92 -36.55
C ALA A 346 14.38 -10.68 -35.83
N LEU A 347 13.25 -10.01 -35.53
CA LEU A 347 12.15 -10.54 -34.73
C LEU A 347 10.78 -10.44 -35.45
N PRO A 348 10.63 -11.02 -36.65
CA PRO A 348 9.44 -10.84 -37.49
C PRO A 348 8.16 -11.48 -36.90
N SER A 349 8.29 -12.36 -35.90
CA SER A 349 7.16 -13.07 -35.29
C SER A 349 6.40 -12.25 -34.24
N ILE A 350 6.95 -11.12 -33.78
CA ILE A 350 6.35 -10.29 -32.73
C ILE A 350 5.36 -9.30 -33.37
N PRO A 351 4.07 -9.34 -33.01
CA PRO A 351 3.08 -8.49 -33.66
C PRO A 351 3.18 -7.02 -33.24
N ALA A 352 3.44 -6.74 -31.97
CA ALA A 352 3.62 -5.37 -31.47
C ALA A 352 5.06 -5.16 -30.99
N ILE A 353 5.84 -4.42 -31.78
CA ILE A 353 7.14 -3.87 -31.37
C ILE A 353 6.93 -2.37 -31.19
N ILE A 354 7.13 -1.88 -29.97
CA ILE A 354 6.93 -0.48 -29.59
C ILE A 354 8.26 0.08 -29.14
N LEU A 355 8.81 1.00 -29.93
CA LEU A 355 10.06 1.69 -29.61
C LEU A 355 9.75 3.14 -29.29
N GLU A 356 10.24 3.59 -28.15
CA GLU A 356 10.24 4.99 -27.76
C GLU A 356 11.68 5.49 -27.86
N TYR A 357 11.89 6.58 -28.59
CA TYR A 357 13.19 7.22 -28.77
C TYR A 357 13.23 8.51 -27.92
N ASP A 358 14.44 8.99 -27.62
CA ASP A 358 14.68 10.26 -26.92
C ASP A 358 14.05 11.50 -27.58
#